data_AF-A0A2E3Q8U5-F1
#
_entry.id   AF-A0A2E3Q8U5-F1
#
_cell.length_a   1.000
_cell.length_b   1.000
_cell.length_c   1.000
_cell.angle_alpha   90.00
_cell.angle_beta   90.00
_cell.angle_gamma   90.00
#
_symmetry.space_group_name_H-M   'P 1'
#
loop_
_entity.id
_entity.type
_entity.pdbx_description
1 polymer ?
#
loop_
_entity_poly.entity_id
_entity_poly.type
_entity_poly.pdbx_seq_one_letter_code
_entity_poly.pdbx_strand_id
1 'polypeptide(L)'
;MSNIFAELLELKIRREQGAERRLSLARLEARKAADKVIELENKLKEYRVWMVEHQDQLFTEICQKTVKVREIEELRTRILMLRDEEQAIQTSIDDANKAHQQALEAVHLAEQRLSEASRQREKFEDLAESYDAELREALAYKEEMEMEEFTSPVMIESWEEEQHGW
;
A
#
# COMPACT_ATOMS: atom_id res chain seq x y z
N MET A 1 17.78 -31.21 -1.72
CA MET A 1 16.31 -31.11 -1.69
C MET A 1 15.96 -29.69 -1.30
N SER A 2 15.14 -28.99 -2.08
CA SER A 2 14.75 -27.62 -1.74
C SER A 2 13.92 -27.63 -0.46
N ASN A 3 14.29 -26.80 0.51
CA ASN A 3 13.60 -26.68 1.78
C ASN A 3 12.28 -25.93 1.53
N ILE A 4 11.15 -26.63 1.61
CA ILE A 4 9.80 -26.09 1.39
C ILE A 4 9.54 -24.83 2.26
N PHE A 5 10.10 -24.78 3.46
CA PHE A 5 9.97 -23.61 4.34
C PHE A 5 10.75 -22.40 3.83
N ALA A 6 11.92 -22.60 3.24
CA ALA A 6 12.69 -21.52 2.61
C ALA A 6 11.95 -20.94 1.40
N GLU A 7 11.33 -21.79 0.56
CA GLU A 7 10.51 -21.34 -0.57
C GLU A 7 9.26 -20.55 -0.11
N LEU A 8 8.61 -21.02 0.96
CA LEU A 8 7.45 -20.33 1.53
C LEU A 8 7.85 -18.98 2.16
N LEU A 9 8.98 -18.92 2.85
CA LEU A 9 9.52 -17.68 3.40
C LEU A 9 9.83 -16.67 2.29
N GLU A 10 10.47 -17.10 1.20
CA GLU A 10 10.75 -16.25 0.05
C GLU A 10 9.46 -15.67 -0.57
N LEU A 11 8.41 -16.47 -0.65
CA LEU A 11 7.09 -16.00 -1.08
C LEU A 11 6.51 -14.96 -0.11
N LYS A 12 6.69 -15.14 1.21
CA LYS A 12 6.24 -14.16 2.22
C LYS A 12 6.99 -12.83 2.10
N ILE A 13 8.32 -12.88 1.95
CA ILE A 13 9.15 -11.69 1.71
C ILE A 13 8.68 -10.95 0.46
N ARG A 14 8.44 -11.65 -0.66
CA ARG A 14 7.92 -11.03 -1.88
C ARG A 14 6.55 -10.38 -1.69
N ARG A 15 5.68 -10.97 -0.87
CA ARG A 15 4.35 -10.40 -0.55
C ARG A 15 4.45 -9.13 0.29
N GLU A 16 5.34 -9.10 1.28
CA GLU A 16 5.63 -7.92 2.09
C GLU A 16 6.16 -6.77 1.23
N GLN A 17 7.20 -7.02 0.42
CA GLN A 17 7.72 -6.03 -0.53
C GLN A 17 6.64 -5.53 -1.50
N GLY A 18 5.74 -6.42 -1.92
CA GLY A 18 4.57 -6.04 -2.72
C GLY A 18 3.59 -5.13 -1.97
N ALA A 19 3.39 -5.35 -0.67
CA ALA A 19 2.58 -4.50 0.19
C ALA A 19 3.24 -3.13 0.44
N GLU A 20 4.55 -3.08 0.65
CA GLU A 20 5.32 -1.84 0.77
C GLU A 20 5.20 -0.96 -0.47
N ARG A 21 5.38 -1.56 -1.67
CA ARG A 21 5.20 -0.84 -2.94
C ARG A 21 3.79 -0.29 -3.08
N ARG A 22 2.76 -1.07 -2.72
CA ARG A 22 1.36 -0.60 -2.74
C ARG A 22 1.14 0.55 -1.77
N LEU A 23 1.71 0.50 -0.57
CA LEU A 23 1.64 1.59 0.41
C LEU A 23 2.31 2.86 -0.12
N SER A 24 3.49 2.73 -0.73
CA SER A 24 4.19 3.86 -1.35
C SER A 24 3.35 4.53 -2.43
N LEU A 25 2.75 3.73 -3.33
CA LEU A 25 1.85 4.24 -4.38
C LEU A 25 0.59 4.89 -3.79
N ALA A 26 -0.05 4.27 -2.81
CA ALA A 26 -1.24 4.84 -2.17
C ALA A 26 -0.93 6.19 -1.50
N ARG A 27 0.22 6.33 -0.84
CA ARG A 27 0.67 7.60 -0.24
C ARG A 27 0.93 8.67 -1.29
N LEU A 28 1.51 8.29 -2.43
CA LEU A 28 1.72 9.21 -3.55
C LEU A 28 0.38 9.72 -4.10
N GLU A 29 -0.59 8.83 -4.31
CA GLU A 29 -1.92 9.22 -4.80
C GLU A 29 -2.68 10.09 -3.78
N ALA A 30 -2.58 9.78 -2.49
CA ALA A 30 -3.17 10.63 -1.44
C ALA A 30 -2.58 12.05 -1.43
N ARG A 31 -1.27 12.19 -1.66
CA ARG A 31 -0.60 13.50 -1.81
C ARG A 31 -1.09 14.25 -3.04
N LYS A 32 -1.12 13.60 -4.21
CA LYS A 32 -1.64 14.21 -5.45
C LYS A 32 -3.09 14.69 -5.29
N ALA A 33 -3.93 13.89 -4.62
CA ALA A 33 -5.31 14.26 -4.35
C ALA A 33 -5.39 15.47 -3.40
N ALA A 34 -4.53 15.55 -2.38
CA ALA A 34 -4.44 16.72 -1.50
C ALA A 34 -4.01 17.98 -2.27
N ASP A 35 -2.97 17.86 -3.09
CA ASP A 35 -2.46 18.96 -3.93
C ASP A 35 -3.56 19.48 -4.86
N LYS A 36 -4.41 18.57 -5.39
CA LYS A 36 -5.52 18.96 -6.26
C LYS A 36 -6.60 19.76 -5.53
N VAL A 37 -6.90 19.41 -4.28
CA VAL A 37 -7.82 20.20 -3.44
C VAL A 37 -7.28 21.61 -3.26
N ILE A 38 -6.00 21.73 -2.88
CA ILE A 38 -5.34 23.02 -2.68
C ILE A 38 -5.35 23.86 -3.96
N GLU A 39 -5.04 23.26 -5.11
CA GLU A 39 -5.08 23.91 -6.42
C GLU A 39 -6.47 24.50 -6.71
N LEU A 40 -7.54 23.72 -6.50
CA LEU A 40 -8.91 24.16 -6.76
C LEU A 40 -9.38 25.22 -5.75
N GLU A 41 -9.01 25.12 -4.49
CA GLU A 41 -9.30 26.14 -3.48
C GLU A 41 -8.63 27.48 -3.81
N ASN A 42 -7.38 27.45 -4.29
CA ASN A 42 -6.70 28.65 -4.76
C ASN A 42 -7.36 29.23 -6.00
N LYS A 43 -7.73 28.37 -6.97
CA LYS A 43 -8.51 28.79 -8.15
C LYS A 43 -9.82 29.46 -7.76
N LEU A 44 -10.55 28.94 -6.76
CA LEU A 44 -11.78 29.55 -6.28
C LEU A 44 -11.54 30.94 -5.66
N LYS A 45 -10.47 31.09 -4.86
CA LYS A 45 -10.11 32.39 -4.27
C LYS A 45 -9.79 33.42 -5.34
N GLU A 46 -8.96 33.05 -6.32
CA GLU A 46 -8.61 33.92 -7.45
C GLU A 46 -9.86 34.28 -8.27
N TYR A 47 -10.70 33.29 -8.57
CA TYR A 47 -11.94 33.49 -9.30
C TYR A 47 -12.88 34.46 -8.59
N ARG A 48 -13.03 34.35 -7.26
CA ARG A 48 -13.88 35.26 -6.48
C ARG A 48 -13.42 36.71 -6.54
N VAL A 49 -12.10 36.95 -6.43
CA VAL A 49 -11.54 38.30 -6.55
C VAL A 49 -11.83 38.86 -7.95
N TRP A 50 -11.49 38.08 -8.98
CA TRP A 50 -11.74 38.47 -10.37
C TRP A 50 -13.22 38.70 -10.67
N MET A 51 -14.11 37.85 -10.15
CA MET A 51 -15.55 37.93 -10.36
C MET A 51 -16.14 39.24 -9.82
N VAL A 52 -15.70 39.68 -8.63
CA VAL A 52 -16.14 40.96 -8.05
C VAL A 52 -15.69 42.12 -8.93
N GLU A 53 -14.40 42.17 -9.29
CA GLU A 53 -13.85 43.22 -10.16
C GLU A 53 -14.58 43.27 -11.52
N HIS A 54 -14.86 42.10 -12.09
CA HIS A 54 -15.55 42.00 -13.37
C HIS A 54 -17.02 42.40 -13.27
N GLN A 55 -17.71 42.03 -12.19
CA GLN A 55 -19.08 42.49 -11.94
C GLN A 55 -19.15 44.00 -11.80
N ASP A 56 -18.24 44.61 -11.04
CA ASP A 56 -18.17 46.07 -10.87
C ASP A 56 -17.94 46.79 -12.19
N GLN A 57 -17.09 46.25 -13.07
CA GLN A 57 -16.90 46.76 -14.43
C GLN A 57 -18.20 46.68 -15.24
N LEU A 58 -18.86 45.52 -15.26
CA LEU A 58 -20.12 45.32 -15.97
C LEU A 58 -21.23 46.28 -15.48
N PHE A 59 -21.32 46.51 -14.17
CA PHE A 59 -22.26 47.48 -13.60
C PHE A 59 -21.91 48.91 -13.99
N THR A 60 -20.63 49.28 -13.92
CA THR A 60 -20.15 50.61 -14.28
C THR A 60 -20.44 50.94 -15.73
N GLU A 61 -20.16 50.01 -16.66
CA GLU A 61 -20.45 50.17 -18.09
C GLU A 61 -21.93 50.42 -18.38
N ILE A 62 -22.82 49.79 -17.63
CA ILE A 62 -24.27 49.93 -17.80
C ILE A 62 -24.77 51.24 -17.18
N CYS A 63 -24.27 51.62 -16.01
CA CYS A 63 -24.66 52.86 -15.34
C CYS A 63 -24.20 54.12 -16.09
N GLN A 64 -23.13 54.04 -16.90
CA GLN A 64 -22.59 55.17 -17.65
C GLN A 64 -23.36 55.52 -18.94
N LYS A 65 -24.31 54.68 -19.38
CA LYS A 65 -25.06 54.89 -20.63
C LYS A 65 -26.56 54.70 -20.43
N THR A 66 -27.36 55.33 -21.28
CA THR A 66 -28.80 55.04 -21.34
C THR A 66 -29.00 53.67 -22.01
N VAL A 67 -29.31 52.65 -21.20
CA VAL A 67 -29.48 51.26 -21.67
C VAL A 67 -30.93 50.91 -22.00
N LYS A 68 -31.11 49.99 -22.94
CA LYS A 68 -32.40 49.34 -23.20
C LYS A 68 -32.62 48.21 -22.19
N VAL A 69 -33.89 47.85 -21.95
CA VAL A 69 -34.26 46.73 -21.06
C VAL A 69 -33.53 45.43 -21.43
N ARG A 70 -33.38 45.14 -22.73
CA ARG A 70 -32.64 43.97 -23.22
C ARG A 70 -31.17 43.93 -22.74
N GLU A 71 -30.49 45.07 -22.68
CA GLU A 71 -29.09 45.10 -22.20
C GLU A 71 -29.00 44.79 -20.70
N ILE A 72 -30.04 45.14 -19.92
CA ILE A 72 -30.15 44.78 -18.50
C ILE A 72 -30.39 43.27 -18.35
N GLU A 73 -31.18 42.65 -19.22
CA GLU A 73 -31.36 41.20 -19.24
C GLU A 73 -30.06 40.47 -19.59
N GLU A 74 -29.34 40.95 -20.60
CA GLU A 74 -28.04 40.39 -20.98
C GLU A 74 -27.01 40.48 -19.83
N LEU A 75 -27.00 41.58 -19.07
CA LEU A 75 -26.20 41.69 -17.84
C LEU A 75 -26.57 40.62 -16.81
N ARG A 76 -27.86 40.45 -16.55
CA ARG A 76 -28.33 39.44 -15.59
C ARG A 76 -27.89 38.04 -16.01
N THR A 77 -28.00 37.70 -17.30
CA THR A 77 -27.52 36.42 -17.83
C THR A 77 -26.01 36.26 -17.63
N ARG A 78 -25.20 37.29 -17.89
CA ARG A 78 -23.75 37.24 -17.63
C ARG A 78 -23.42 37.02 -16.16
N ILE A 79 -24.10 37.72 -15.25
CA ILE A 79 -23.92 37.53 -13.80
C ILE A 79 -24.30 36.11 -13.37
N LEU A 80 -25.37 35.55 -13.94
CA LEU A 80 -25.75 34.15 -13.69
C LEU A 80 -24.65 33.19 -14.16
N MET A 81 -24.12 33.37 -15.37
CA MET A 81 -23.01 32.55 -15.88
C MET A 81 -21.78 32.60 -14.97
N LEU A 82 -21.43 33.78 -14.44
CA LEU A 82 -20.32 33.92 -13.49
C LEU A 82 -20.56 33.11 -12.22
N ARG A 83 -21.80 33.09 -11.70
CA ARG A 83 -22.17 32.31 -10.51
C ARG A 83 -22.18 30.82 -10.79
N ASP A 84 -22.64 30.41 -11.97
CA ASP A 84 -22.63 29.01 -12.39
C ASP A 84 -21.19 28.47 -12.48
N GLU A 85 -20.25 29.28 -12.99
CA GLU A 85 -18.84 28.92 -13.02
C GLU A 85 -18.23 28.84 -11.61
N GLU A 86 -18.55 29.76 -10.70
CA GLU A 86 -18.14 29.64 -9.28
C GLU A 86 -18.65 28.33 -8.67
N GLN A 87 -19.92 28.00 -8.90
CA GLN A 87 -20.55 26.79 -8.41
C GLN A 87 -19.90 25.54 -9.00
N ALA A 88 -19.51 25.55 -10.27
CA ALA A 88 -18.78 24.45 -10.90
C ALA A 88 -17.40 24.22 -10.27
N ILE A 89 -16.68 25.30 -9.92
CA ILE A 89 -15.41 25.20 -9.17
C ILE A 89 -15.66 24.60 -7.78
N GLN A 90 -16.70 25.05 -7.08
CA GLN A 90 -17.05 24.53 -5.75
C GLN A 90 -17.41 23.04 -5.80
N THR A 91 -18.21 22.61 -6.78
CA THR A 91 -18.50 21.19 -6.98
C THR A 91 -17.24 20.37 -7.28
N SER A 92 -16.31 20.94 -8.06
CA SER A 92 -15.02 20.28 -8.33
C SER A 92 -14.17 20.11 -7.06
N ILE A 93 -14.22 21.09 -6.14
CA ILE A 93 -13.55 20.99 -4.82
C ILE A 93 -14.19 19.86 -4.00
N ASP A 94 -15.52 19.78 -3.97
CA ASP A 94 -16.23 18.74 -3.22
C ASP A 94 -15.87 17.34 -3.73
N ASP A 95 -15.77 17.17 -5.05
CA ASP A 95 -15.37 15.90 -5.66
C ASP A 95 -13.88 15.58 -5.42
N ALA A 96 -13.00 16.58 -5.49
CA ALA A 96 -11.58 16.41 -5.13
C ALA A 96 -11.40 16.02 -3.66
N ASN A 97 -12.19 16.59 -2.75
CA ASN A 97 -12.20 16.23 -1.33
C ASN A 97 -12.64 14.78 -1.11
N LYS A 98 -13.69 14.33 -1.81
CA LYS A 98 -14.11 12.91 -1.77
C LYS A 98 -12.99 12.00 -2.27
N ALA A 99 -12.34 12.36 -3.38
CA ALA A 99 -11.22 11.58 -3.93
C ALA A 99 -10.02 11.54 -2.96
N HIS A 100 -9.71 12.65 -2.30
CA HIS A 100 -8.67 12.70 -1.27
C HIS A 100 -9.00 11.79 -0.09
N GLN A 101 -10.24 11.81 0.40
CA GLN A 101 -10.69 10.94 1.48
C GLN A 101 -10.60 9.46 1.10
N GLN A 102 -11.03 9.08 -0.11
CA GLN A 102 -10.89 7.72 -0.61
C GLN A 102 -9.42 7.28 -0.74
N ALA A 103 -8.53 8.19 -1.14
CA ALA A 103 -7.10 7.91 -1.22
C ALA A 103 -6.49 7.69 0.18
N LEU A 104 -6.92 8.45 1.19
CA LEU A 104 -6.51 8.22 2.58
C LEU A 104 -6.99 6.86 3.12
N GLU A 105 -8.22 6.47 2.81
CA GLU A 105 -8.74 5.13 3.16
C GLU A 105 -7.92 4.02 2.49
N ALA A 106 -7.51 4.22 1.24
CA ALA A 106 -6.63 3.29 0.53
C ALA A 106 -5.24 3.19 1.16
N VAL A 107 -4.68 4.30 1.67
CA VAL A 107 -3.44 4.30 2.45
C VAL A 107 -3.60 3.45 3.71
N HIS A 108 -4.65 3.70 4.48
CA HIS A 108 -4.91 2.95 5.72
C HIS A 108 -5.04 1.44 5.46
N LEU A 109 -5.78 1.04 4.41
CA LEU A 109 -5.90 -0.35 4.01
C LEU A 109 -4.55 -0.96 3.58
N ALA A 110 -3.71 -0.19 2.88
CA ALA A 110 -2.37 -0.63 2.49
C ALA A 110 -1.45 -0.81 3.70
N GLU A 111 -1.55 0.05 4.72
CA GLU A 111 -0.81 -0.08 5.99
C GLU A 111 -1.21 -1.34 6.75
N GLN A 112 -2.51 -1.63 6.84
CA GLN A 112 -3.02 -2.87 7.44
C GLN A 112 -2.48 -4.10 6.71
N ARG A 113 -2.53 -4.11 5.37
CA ARG A 113 -2.00 -5.21 4.56
C ARG A 113 -0.50 -5.39 4.70
N LEU A 114 0.26 -4.30 4.84
CA LEU A 114 1.69 -4.38 5.10
C LEU A 114 1.95 -5.00 6.47
N SER A 115 1.28 -4.52 7.51
CA SER A 115 1.39 -5.07 8.87
C SER A 115 1.07 -6.57 8.92
N GLU A 116 0.00 -7.00 8.24
CA GLU A 116 -0.34 -8.42 8.12
C GLU A 116 0.72 -9.22 7.37
N ALA A 117 1.28 -8.67 6.27
CA ALA A 117 2.32 -9.34 5.49
C ALA A 117 3.62 -9.47 6.28
N SER A 118 4.04 -8.44 7.01
CA SER A 118 5.21 -8.46 7.90
C SER A 118 5.04 -9.49 9.02
N ARG A 119 3.88 -9.51 9.68
CA ARG A 119 3.57 -10.53 10.71
C ARG A 119 3.58 -11.95 10.15
N GLN A 120 3.11 -12.14 8.90
CA GLN A 120 3.19 -13.44 8.25
C GLN A 120 4.62 -13.81 7.87
N ARG A 121 5.47 -12.86 7.46
CA ARG A 121 6.88 -13.14 7.20
C ARG A 121 7.58 -13.60 8.48
N GLU A 122 7.45 -12.84 9.55
CA GLU A 122 8.07 -13.13 10.86
C GLU A 122 7.73 -14.55 11.35
N LYS A 123 6.45 -14.95 11.29
CA LYS A 123 6.06 -16.33 11.66
C LYS A 123 6.72 -17.42 10.80
N PHE A 124 6.95 -17.15 9.52
CA PHE A 124 7.59 -18.11 8.62
C PHE A 124 9.11 -18.10 8.76
N GLU A 125 9.68 -16.99 9.20
CA GLU A 125 11.08 -16.86 9.59
C GLU A 125 11.35 -17.76 10.81
N ASP A 126 10.53 -17.63 11.86
CA ASP A 126 10.60 -18.49 13.06
C ASP A 126 10.47 -19.99 12.72
N LEU A 127 9.51 -20.34 11.85
CA LEU A 127 9.29 -21.74 11.42
C LEU A 127 10.44 -22.30 10.58
N ALA A 128 11.05 -21.48 9.72
CA ALA A 128 12.19 -21.90 8.93
C ALA A 128 13.41 -22.14 9.83
N GLU A 129 13.65 -21.25 10.80
CA GLU A 129 14.73 -21.41 11.78
C GLU A 129 14.53 -22.66 12.67
N SER A 130 13.31 -22.91 13.15
CA SER A 130 13.03 -24.10 13.96
C SER A 130 13.24 -25.39 13.16
N TYR A 131 12.76 -25.42 11.90
CA TYR A 131 12.94 -26.58 11.03
C TYR A 131 14.42 -26.84 10.70
N ASP A 132 15.18 -25.79 10.40
CA ASP A 132 16.62 -25.92 10.12
C ASP A 132 17.42 -26.38 11.36
N ALA A 133 16.95 -26.05 12.57
CA ALA A 133 17.53 -26.55 13.81
C ALA A 133 17.23 -28.04 14.02
N GLU A 134 15.97 -28.45 13.89
CA GLU A 134 15.55 -29.86 13.99
C GLU A 134 16.26 -30.74 12.93
N LEU A 135 16.41 -30.25 11.70
CA LEU A 135 17.12 -30.96 10.64
C LEU A 135 18.60 -31.14 10.98
N ARG A 136 19.25 -30.13 11.56
CA ARG A 136 20.65 -30.21 12.02
C ARG A 136 20.81 -31.24 13.14
N GLU A 137 19.91 -31.25 14.11
CA GLU A 137 19.92 -32.21 15.20
C GLU A 137 19.70 -33.65 14.69
N ALA A 138 18.75 -33.85 13.78
CA ALA A 138 18.49 -35.16 13.18
C ALA A 138 19.68 -35.69 12.35
N LEU A 139 20.38 -34.80 11.63
CA LEU A 139 21.59 -35.16 10.90
C LEU A 139 22.73 -35.53 11.87
N ALA A 140 22.94 -34.75 12.92
CA ALA A 140 23.95 -35.06 13.94
C ALA A 140 23.68 -36.39 14.64
N TYR A 141 22.43 -36.65 15.03
CA TYR A 141 22.02 -37.94 15.63
C TYR A 141 22.27 -39.11 14.67
N LYS A 142 21.99 -38.92 13.37
CA LYS A 142 22.24 -39.95 12.36
C LYS A 142 23.75 -40.22 12.20
N GLU A 143 24.57 -39.18 12.19
CA GLU A 143 26.03 -39.30 12.11
C GLU A 143 26.61 -40.03 13.35
N GLU A 144 26.10 -39.73 14.55
CA GLU A 144 26.47 -40.46 15.78
C GLU A 144 26.12 -41.94 15.69
N MET A 145 24.90 -42.28 15.26
CA MET A 145 24.48 -43.67 15.06
C MET A 145 25.34 -44.41 14.04
N GLU A 146 25.66 -43.78 12.91
CA GLU A 146 26.54 -44.36 11.89
C GLU A 146 27.93 -44.64 12.49
N MET A 147 28.50 -43.74 13.31
CA MET A 147 29.78 -43.99 13.99
C MET A 147 29.73 -45.12 15.03
N GLU A 148 28.62 -45.24 15.78
CA GLU A 148 28.41 -46.35 16.72
C GLU A 148 28.33 -47.70 15.99
N GLU A 149 27.72 -47.77 14.82
CA GLU A 149 27.67 -48.97 13.97
C GLU A 149 29.08 -49.39 13.47
N PHE A 150 29.96 -48.44 13.15
CA PHE A 150 31.36 -48.73 12.78
C PHE A 150 32.25 -49.11 13.96
N THR A 151 31.91 -48.65 15.17
CA THR A 151 32.72 -48.85 16.39
C THR A 151 32.25 -50.03 17.21
N SER A 152 31.02 -50.51 17.00
CA SER A 152 30.52 -51.74 17.58
C SER A 152 31.38 -52.92 17.09
N PRO A 153 32.06 -53.66 17.98
CA PRO A 153 32.70 -54.89 17.57
C PRO A 153 31.59 -55.81 17.11
N VAL A 154 31.66 -56.28 15.86
CA VAL A 154 30.99 -57.52 15.48
C VAL A 154 31.44 -58.55 16.51
N MET A 155 30.57 -58.86 17.47
CA MET A 155 30.70 -60.04 18.31
C MET A 155 30.55 -61.20 17.34
N ILE A 156 31.67 -61.57 16.71
CA ILE A 156 31.88 -62.89 16.17
C ILE A 156 31.92 -63.76 17.41
N GLU A 157 30.74 -64.11 17.93
CA GLU A 157 30.59 -65.23 18.85
C GLU A 157 31.21 -66.42 18.13
N SER A 158 32.35 -66.84 18.67
CA SER A 158 33.09 -68.03 18.32
C SER A 158 32.16 -69.24 18.43
N TRP A 159 31.58 -69.67 17.31
CA TRP A 159 30.96 -70.99 17.14
C TRP A 159 32.02 -72.05 16.80
N GLU A 160 33.19 -71.97 17.41
CA GLU A 160 34.24 -72.99 17.31
C GLU A 160 34.92 -73.10 18.67
N GLU A 161 34.36 -73.93 19.56
CA GLU A 161 35.11 -74.81 20.50
C GLU A 161 34.15 -75.54 21.46
N GLU A 162 33.32 -76.45 20.93
CA GLU A 162 32.94 -77.67 21.65
C GLU A 162 33.02 -78.86 20.69
N GLN A 163 34.20 -79.05 20.09
CA GLN A 163 34.65 -80.38 19.69
C GLN A 163 35.94 -80.70 20.43
N HIS A 164 35.93 -81.86 21.09
CA HIS A 164 37.02 -82.61 21.73
C HIS A 164 37.12 -82.53 23.26
N GLY A 165 36.79 -83.65 23.90
CA GLY A 165 37.23 -83.93 25.28
C GLY A 165 36.57 -85.12 25.97
N TRP A 166 36.68 -86.31 25.36
CA TRP A 166 36.60 -87.68 25.91
C TRP A 166 35.77 -87.96 27.18
#